data_AF-A0A024FIZ1-F1
#
_entry.id   AF-A0A024FIZ1-F1
#
_cell.length_a   1.000
_cell.length_b   1.000
_cell.length_c   1.000
_cell.angle_alpha   90.00
_cell.angle_beta   90.00
_cell.angle_gamma   90.00
#
_symmetry.space_group_name_H-M   'P 1'
#
loop_
_entity.id
_entity.type
_entity.pdbx_description
1 polymer ?
#
loop_
_entity_poly.entity_id
_entity_poly.type
_entity_poly.pdbx_seq_one_letter_code
_entity_poly.pdbx_strand_id
1 'polypeptide(L)'
;MSNYDALRLATIKGCEALGLDNDLGTIEVRKVADILIMNANPLDNLRNTNTLTHVVKNGVVYDANTLDEVAPIEKKAETFNWQTKKPSGLPGIKN
;
A
#
# COMPACT_ATOMS: atom_id res chain seq x y z
N MET A 1 -3.46 -5.21 -23.22
CA MET A 1 -2.67 -4.40 -22.26
C MET A 1 -1.67 -5.33 -21.61
N SER A 2 -0.38 -4.99 -21.60
CA SER A 2 0.63 -5.80 -20.89
C SER A 2 0.59 -5.54 -19.38
N ASN A 3 1.19 -6.44 -18.58
CA ASN A 3 1.37 -6.20 -17.13
C ASN A 3 2.18 -4.92 -16.88
N TYR A 4 3.20 -4.66 -17.70
CA TYR A 4 3.98 -3.43 -17.65
C TYR A 4 3.13 -2.18 -17.89
N ASP A 5 2.27 -2.19 -18.91
CA ASP A 5 1.36 -1.07 -19.19
C ASP A 5 0.38 -0.83 -18.05
N ALA A 6 -0.14 -1.91 -17.45
CA ALA A 6 -1.03 -1.82 -16.30
C ALA A 6 -0.34 -1.16 -15.10
N LEU A 7 0.93 -1.52 -14.82
CA LEU A 7 1.72 -0.90 -13.76
C LEU A 7 2.02 0.57 -14.05
N ARG A 8 2.36 0.93 -15.29
CA ARG A 8 2.55 2.34 -15.68
C ARG A 8 1.25 3.14 -15.54
N LEU A 9 0.12 2.54 -15.88
CA LEU A 9 -1.19 3.16 -15.73
C LEU A 9 -1.53 3.43 -14.26
N ALA A 10 -1.24 2.47 -13.38
CA ALA A 10 -1.46 2.57 -11.94
C ALA A 10 -0.45 3.47 -11.21
N THR A 11 0.58 3.97 -11.88
CA THR A 11 1.65 4.80 -11.30
C THR A 11 1.81 6.10 -12.09
N ILE A 12 2.87 6.22 -12.89
CA ILE A 12 3.24 7.47 -13.57
C ILE A 12 2.14 8.06 -14.45
N LYS A 13 1.37 7.25 -15.19
CA LYS A 13 0.29 7.80 -16.04
C LYS A 13 -0.89 8.30 -15.21
N GLY A 14 -1.17 7.69 -14.07
CA GLY A 14 -2.13 8.21 -13.11
C GLY A 14 -1.67 9.55 -12.52
N CYS A 15 -0.39 9.66 -12.16
CA CYS A 15 0.20 10.91 -11.65
C CYS A 15 0.19 12.03 -12.72
N GLU A 16 0.59 11.74 -13.96
CA GLU A 16 0.54 12.70 -15.08
C GLU A 16 -0.88 13.23 -15.30
N ALA A 17 -1.89 12.34 -15.28
CA ALA A 17 -3.29 12.72 -15.46
C ALA A 17 -3.82 13.65 -14.35
N LEU A 18 -3.24 13.56 -13.15
CA LEU A 18 -3.58 14.39 -11.99
C LEU A 18 -2.64 15.61 -11.84
N GLY A 19 -1.62 15.76 -12.69
CA GLY A 19 -0.60 16.80 -12.56
C GLY A 19 0.33 16.63 -11.35
N LEU A 20 0.50 15.40 -10.87
CA LEU A 20 1.31 15.02 -9.70
C LEU A 20 2.64 14.35 -10.07
N ASP A 21 2.98 14.27 -11.36
CA ASP A 21 4.14 13.57 -11.89
C ASP A 21 5.48 14.16 -11.42
N ASN A 22 5.52 15.43 -11.03
CA ASN A 22 6.70 16.05 -10.42
C ASN A 22 6.98 15.55 -9.00
N ASP A 23 5.95 15.09 -8.29
CA ASP A 23 6.02 14.73 -6.87
C ASP A 23 5.93 13.21 -6.63
N LEU A 24 5.25 12.47 -7.51
CA LEU A 24 4.86 11.06 -7.32
C LEU A 24 5.00 10.23 -8.62
N GLY A 25 4.88 8.90 -8.47
CA GLY A 25 4.64 7.97 -9.58
C GLY A 25 5.88 7.33 -10.22
N THR A 26 7.07 7.88 -9.99
CA THR A 26 8.36 7.25 -10.34
C THR A 26 9.33 7.30 -9.17
N ILE A 27 10.36 6.45 -9.20
CA ILE A 27 11.44 6.44 -8.23
C ILE A 27 12.55 7.35 -8.73
N GLU A 28 12.50 8.62 -8.31
CA GLU A 28 13.45 9.66 -8.69
C GLU A 28 13.81 10.52 -7.47
N VAL A 29 15.01 11.10 -7.49
CA VAL A 29 15.45 12.00 -6.43
C VAL A 29 14.55 13.23 -6.39
N ARG A 30 14.24 13.71 -5.17
CA ARG A 30 13.34 14.84 -4.86
C ARG A 30 11.84 14.54 -4.94
N LYS A 31 11.43 13.32 -5.30
CA LYS A 31 10.03 12.88 -5.20
C LYS A 31 9.71 12.32 -3.81
N VAL A 32 8.41 12.25 -3.51
CA VAL A 32 7.93 11.63 -2.26
C VAL A 32 8.26 10.14 -2.27
N ALA A 33 8.74 9.63 -1.14
CA ALA A 33 9.12 8.23 -0.98
C ALA A 33 7.89 7.35 -0.70
N ASP A 34 7.03 7.20 -1.71
CA ASP A 34 5.92 6.24 -1.74
C ASP A 34 6.31 5.03 -2.59
N ILE A 35 6.58 3.89 -1.94
CA ILE A 35 7.17 2.70 -2.56
C ILE A 35 6.45 1.44 -2.11
N LEU A 36 6.23 0.52 -3.04
CA LEU A 36 5.70 -0.82 -2.77
C LEU A 36 6.79 -1.86 -2.97
N ILE A 37 7.00 -2.74 -1.99
CA ILE A 37 8.01 -3.81 -2.02
C ILE A 37 7.28 -5.15 -1.99
N MET A 38 7.57 -6.01 -2.96
CA MET A 38 6.88 -7.29 -3.17
C MET A 38 7.84 -8.46 -3.35
N ASN A 39 7.39 -9.66 -3.00
CA ASN A 39 8.19 -10.89 -3.07
C ASN A 39 8.19 -11.57 -4.45
N ALA A 40 7.22 -11.26 -5.31
CA ALA A 40 7.12 -11.84 -6.63
C ALA A 40 7.03 -10.77 -7.72
N ASN A 41 7.56 -11.08 -8.90
CA ASN A 41 7.62 -10.14 -10.03
C ASN A 41 6.22 -9.91 -10.64
N PRO A 42 5.70 -8.67 -10.67
CA PRO A 42 4.39 -8.36 -11.22
C PRO A 42 4.35 -8.35 -12.75
N LEU A 43 5.51 -8.36 -13.41
CA LEU A 43 5.58 -8.47 -14.86
C LEU A 43 5.21 -9.87 -15.36
N ASP A 44 5.47 -10.90 -14.55
CA ASP A 44 5.12 -12.28 -14.87
C ASP A 44 3.63 -12.56 -14.65
N ASN A 45 3.07 -12.02 -13.56
CA ASN A 45 1.64 -12.09 -13.25
C ASN A 45 1.22 -10.85 -12.44
N LEU A 46 0.26 -10.10 -12.94
CA LEU A 46 -0.22 -8.88 -12.27
C LEU A 46 -0.76 -9.17 -10.85
N ARG A 47 -1.25 -10.38 -10.55
CA ARG A 47 -1.68 -10.76 -9.19
C ARG A 47 -0.55 -10.76 -8.16
N ASN A 48 0.71 -10.81 -8.60
CA ASN A 48 1.88 -10.72 -7.72
C ASN A 48 1.98 -9.35 -7.03
N THR A 49 1.23 -8.33 -7.46
CA THR A 49 1.10 -7.06 -6.71
C THR A 49 0.48 -7.25 -5.32
N ASN A 50 -0.18 -8.38 -5.03
CA ASN A 50 -0.69 -8.73 -3.71
C ASN A 50 0.36 -9.41 -2.81
N THR A 51 1.60 -9.59 -3.27
CA THR A 51 2.69 -10.24 -2.51
C THR A 51 3.57 -9.22 -1.78
N LEU A 52 2.96 -8.11 -1.37
CA LEU A 52 3.66 -7.03 -0.66
C LEU A 52 4.25 -7.56 0.64
N THR A 53 5.51 -7.22 0.89
CA THR A 53 6.16 -7.41 2.19
C THR A 53 6.21 -6.12 2.97
N HIS A 54 6.46 -5.01 2.28
CA HIS A 54 6.56 -3.69 2.90
C HIS A 54 5.92 -2.63 2.02
N VAL A 55 5.44 -1.58 2.69
CA VAL A 55 4.95 -0.35 2.07
C VAL A 55 5.75 0.79 2.67
N VAL A 56 6.38 1.59 1.83
CA VAL A 56 6.97 2.86 2.25
C VAL A 56 5.96 3.96 1.91
N LYS A 57 5.59 4.75 2.91
CA LYS A 57 4.68 5.89 2.74
C LYS A 57 5.35 7.13 3.31
N ASN A 58 5.58 8.12 2.47
CA ASN A 58 6.26 9.36 2.83
C ASN A 58 7.59 9.11 3.57
N GLY A 59 8.34 8.09 3.14
CA GLY A 59 9.64 7.72 3.73
C GLY A 59 9.58 6.85 4.98
N VAL A 60 8.39 6.55 5.52
CA VAL A 60 8.20 5.65 6.66
C VAL A 60 7.89 4.24 6.15
N VAL A 61 8.60 3.24 6.67
CA VAL A 61 8.49 1.84 6.25
C VAL A 61 7.51 1.11 7.15
N TYR A 62 6.54 0.45 6.54
CA TYR A 62 5.53 -0.36 7.21
C TYR A 62 5.61 -1.82 6.77
N ASP A 63 5.36 -2.75 7.71
CA ASP A 63 5.05 -4.14 7.37
C ASP A 63 3.69 -4.19 6.65
N ALA A 64 3.62 -4.85 5.50
CA ALA A 64 2.41 -4.83 4.67
C ALA A 64 1.24 -5.64 5.27
N ASN A 65 1.50 -6.59 6.16
CA ASN A 65 0.47 -7.44 6.75
C ASN A 65 -0.08 -6.85 8.05
N THR A 66 0.78 -6.20 8.85
CA THR A 66 0.39 -5.69 10.17
C THR A 66 0.20 -4.18 10.21
N LEU A 67 0.74 -3.45 9.24
CA LEU A 67 0.89 -1.99 9.24
C LEU A 67 1.74 -1.46 10.40
N ASP A 68 2.53 -2.33 11.03
CA ASP A 68 3.52 -1.90 12.01
C ASP A 68 4.56 -1.02 11.31
N GLU A 69 4.92 0.09 11.95
CA GLU A 69 6.09 0.87 11.53
C GLU A 69 7.34 0.07 11.85
N VAL A 70 8.17 -0.16 10.83
CA VAL A 70 9.44 -0.89 10.92
C VAL A 70 10.62 0.07 10.96
N ALA A 71 10.50 1.20 10.25
CA ALA A 71 11.50 2.27 10.25
C ALA A 71 10.83 3.62 9.91
N PRO A 72 11.34 4.75 10.43
CA PRO A 72 12.54 4.88 11.25
C PRO A 72 12.34 4.47 12.72
N ILE A 73 11.10 4.33 13.16
CA ILE A 73 10.76 3.93 14.52
C ILE A 73 10.03 2.60 14.47
N GLU A 74 10.43 1.64 15.30
CA GLU A 74 9.66 0.43 15.50
C GLU A 74 8.42 0.75 16.36
N LYS A 75 7.25 0.81 15.72
CA LYS A 75 5.96 1.09 16.40
C LYS A 75 4.90 0.11 15.93
N LYS A 76 4.20 -0.52 16.88
CA LYS A 76 3.04 -1.35 16.57
C LYS A 76 1.87 -0.52 16.04
N ALA A 77 1.20 -1.05 15.03
CA ALA A 77 0.01 -0.44 14.48
C ALA A 77 -1.06 -0.28 15.57
N GLU A 78 -1.79 0.83 15.50
CA GLU A 78 -2.95 1.04 16.36
C GLU A 78 -4.09 0.10 15.95
N THR A 79 -4.98 -0.21 16.88
CA THR A 79 -6.15 -1.03 16.56
C THR A 79 -7.05 -0.27 15.59
N PHE A 80 -7.22 -0.80 14.39
CA PHE A 80 -8.06 -0.17 13.39
C PHE A 80 -9.55 -0.45 13.63
N ASN A 81 -10.41 0.51 13.34
CA ASN A 81 -11.87 0.42 13.57
C ASN A 81 -12.54 -0.74 12.79
N TRP A 82 -11.94 -1.21 11.69
CA TRP A 82 -12.43 -2.36 10.92
C TRP A 82 -11.90 -3.72 11.41
N GLN A 83 -10.93 -3.73 12.34
CA GLN A 83 -10.44 -4.94 13.01
C GLN A 83 -11.20 -5.22 14.31
N THR A 84 -12.10 -4.33 14.73
CA THR A 84 -12.94 -4.52 15.91
C THR A 84 -13.80 -5.77 15.75
N LYS A 85 -13.78 -6.67 16.75
CA LYS A 85 -14.68 -7.83 16.76
C LYS A 85 -16.12 -7.36 16.61
N LYS A 86 -16.89 -8.07 15.78
CA LYS A 86 -18.33 -7.83 15.61
C LYS A 86 -19.00 -7.70 17.00
N PRO A 87 -19.80 -6.65 17.25
CA PRO A 87 -20.47 -6.50 18.54
C PRO A 87 -21.34 -7.73 18.83
N SER A 88 -21.22 -8.28 20.04
CA SER A 88 -22.05 -9.39 20.53
C SER A 88 -23.07 -8.90 21.54
N GLY A 89 -24.28 -9.46 21.55
CA GLY A 89 -25.31 -9.11 22.54
C GLY A 89 -25.99 -7.76 22.30
N LEU A 90 -26.13 -7.35 21.03
CA LEU A 90 -26.86 -6.14 20.67
C LEU A 90 -28.33 -6.23 21.15
N PRO A 91 -28.84 -5.21 21.85
CA PRO A 91 -30.24 -5.20 22.29
C PRO A 91 -31.19 -5.42 21.11
N GLY A 92 -32.11 -6.39 21.25
CA GLY A 92 -33.12 -6.68 20.22
C GLY A 92 -32.70 -7.65 19.11
N ILE A 93 -31.46 -8.16 19.10
CA ILE A 93 -31.03 -9.23 18.18
C ILE A 93 -31.02 -10.56 18.95
N LYS A 94 -31.94 -11.47 18.62
CA LYS A 94 -31.88 -12.86 19.10
C LYS A 94 -30.82 -13.60 18.29
N ASN A 95 -29.91 -14.29 18.99
CA ASN A 95 -28.85 -15.12 18.40
C ASN A 95 -29.43 -16.25 17.55
#